data_AF-A0AAW3BVQ4-F1
#
_entry.id   AF-A0AAW3BVQ4-F1
#
_cell.length_a   1.000
_cell.length_b   1.000
_cell.length_c   1.000
_cell.angle_alpha   90.00
_cell.angle_beta   90.00
_cell.angle_gamma   90.00
#
_symmetry.space_group_name_H-M   'P 1'
#
loop_
_entity.id
_entity.type
_entity.pdbx_description
1 polymer ?
#
loop_
_entity_poly.entity_id
_entity_poly.type
_entity_poly.pdbx_seq_one_letter_code
_entity_poly.pdbx_strand_id
1 'polypeptide(L)'
;MATKRCRSHVDVVGGIDELLAIPVCSPPHGEEPLDTKSSSRQPHSSPQVIDIDVISPTAVKRLRTSEPSTGVSYHSPSTVSPSSPRTICDSIGGDEIDLLRRKDEEVADMALFLAKAVGETSSRHSLAELVAFLGRLGVSRVVLAVKRVGELSTLVDHLHQATLLTENERRIAIALFYTLMGHIDAEALFQECVVRFLVKSLCPAERQEALVAVHRRTAPHWSMRPKLNGAGQRSSPSIPGDVTDGLESQVARLCGGTAEGTGVEEGRSCASLALRSLLTLMFLYNSCPHVAAQQHLSVPLLFANAGGLEQLGKLLICGDTQEHALALLEVMTATEELCSQNAGLLALVPLLVAQLHTCAVTVPVLKVLTNITNILPHALHATGTATTFAHFALQTFSHAQALCTPDETEIFALCCAINVIKYESKEMECSKAELASTLVASRDTLVSLATAMMESHRCNNTEQLVRSGYYALLLGALSLVSATEEGSSTLRVPVMTAVAGVLGGTSIGLTIAHQPMRIVVAIIQEFLLFQSSAGTLTKETLKEMKALVDRILNSNQIDIAPEGDRSSSVAETTTAASPDEDDDLLLGQLL
;
A
#
# COMPACT_ATOMS: atom_id res chain seq x y z
N MET A 1 26.89 -9.02 -9.43
CA MET A 1 26.42 -9.52 -8.12
C MET A 1 25.60 -8.43 -7.44
N ALA A 2 24.36 -8.78 -7.12
CA ALA A 2 23.42 -8.18 -6.17
C ALA A 2 23.46 -6.65 -5.94
N THR A 3 22.47 -5.93 -6.49
CA THR A 3 21.82 -4.82 -5.79
C THR A 3 20.43 -4.52 -6.41
N LYS A 4 19.43 -4.50 -5.50
CA LYS A 4 18.15 -3.77 -5.52
C LYS A 4 17.05 -4.20 -6.50
N ARG A 5 16.26 -5.18 -6.05
CA ARG A 5 14.83 -5.30 -6.36
C ARG A 5 14.03 -4.45 -5.35
N CYS A 6 13.39 -3.40 -5.83
CA CYS A 6 12.22 -2.76 -5.22
C CYS A 6 11.32 -2.37 -6.40
N ARG A 7 10.13 -2.97 -6.51
CA ARG A 7 9.08 -2.52 -7.43
C ARG A 7 7.78 -2.50 -6.64
N SER A 8 7.34 -1.29 -6.33
CA SER A 8 5.99 -0.98 -5.87
C SER A 8 5.04 -1.09 -7.07
N HIS A 9 3.93 -1.80 -6.88
CA HIS A 9 2.95 -2.12 -7.91
C HIS A 9 1.89 -1.02 -8.11
N VAL A 10 2.21 0.24 -7.78
CA VAL A 10 1.22 1.33 -7.67
C VAL A 10 1.14 2.20 -8.93
N ASP A 11 2.08 2.09 -9.86
CA ASP A 11 2.15 3.02 -11.01
C ASP A 11 1.62 2.41 -12.31
N VAL A 12 0.36 1.98 -12.36
CA VAL A 12 -0.40 1.95 -13.61
C VAL A 12 -1.88 2.17 -13.29
N VAL A 13 -2.50 3.14 -13.98
CA VAL A 13 -3.90 3.62 -13.87
C VAL A 13 -4.08 4.78 -12.88
N GLY A 14 -3.92 5.99 -13.44
CA GLY A 14 -4.08 7.27 -12.75
C GLY A 14 -5.49 7.46 -12.17
N GLY A 15 -5.52 8.06 -10.99
CA GLY A 15 -6.75 8.41 -10.26
C GLY A 15 -6.51 8.79 -8.80
N ILE A 16 -5.35 8.42 -8.23
CA ILE A 16 -5.07 8.61 -6.80
C ILE A 16 -4.36 9.95 -6.51
N ASP A 17 -3.61 10.50 -7.46
CA ASP A 17 -2.83 11.73 -7.26
C ASP A 17 -3.71 12.96 -7.00
N GLU A 18 -4.93 13.01 -7.54
CA GLU A 18 -5.89 14.09 -7.29
C GLU A 18 -6.47 14.07 -5.87
N LEU A 19 -6.51 12.90 -5.20
CA LEU A 19 -7.11 12.76 -3.87
C LEU A 19 -6.19 13.25 -2.74
N LEU A 20 -4.87 13.23 -2.94
CA LEU A 20 -3.90 13.46 -1.88
C LEU A 20 -2.95 14.65 -2.09
N ALA A 21 -2.95 15.30 -3.26
CA ALA A 21 -2.09 16.46 -3.56
C ALA A 21 -0.63 16.27 -3.07
N ILE A 22 -0.09 15.06 -3.23
CA ILE A 22 1.27 14.71 -2.77
C ILE A 22 2.28 15.27 -3.77
N PRO A 23 3.30 16.05 -3.35
CA PRO A 23 4.34 16.49 -4.25
C PRO A 23 5.23 15.31 -4.67
N VAL A 24 5.13 14.91 -5.94
CA VAL A 24 6.02 13.94 -6.57
C VAL A 24 7.43 14.55 -6.64
N CYS A 25 8.36 14.06 -5.82
CA CYS A 25 9.77 14.39 -5.94
C CYS A 25 10.40 13.59 -7.09
N SER A 26 10.46 14.18 -8.28
CA SER A 26 11.26 13.63 -9.38
C SER A 26 12.76 13.69 -9.01
N PRO A 27 13.56 12.65 -9.28
CA PRO A 27 15.00 12.71 -9.10
C PRO A 27 15.62 13.73 -10.07
N PRO A 28 16.72 14.42 -9.69
CA PRO A 28 17.33 15.43 -10.54
C PRO A 28 17.91 14.75 -11.79
N HIS A 29 17.41 15.12 -12.97
CA HIS A 29 18.01 14.76 -14.24
C HIS A 29 19.41 15.38 -14.33
N GLY A 30 20.43 14.54 -14.23
CA GLY A 30 21.79 14.89 -14.63
C GLY A 30 21.85 14.96 -16.16
N GLU A 31 22.24 16.11 -16.69
CA GLU A 31 22.59 16.29 -18.09
C GLU A 31 23.83 15.44 -18.41
N GLU A 32 23.69 14.38 -19.22
CA GLU A 32 24.83 13.75 -19.89
C GLU A 32 24.97 14.34 -21.30
N PRO A 33 26.15 14.86 -21.67
CA PRO A 33 26.38 15.44 -22.99
C PRO A 33 26.58 14.34 -24.05
N LEU A 34 25.88 14.52 -25.17
CA LEU A 34 26.06 13.77 -26.40
C LEU A 34 27.43 14.07 -27.02
N ASP A 35 28.27 13.06 -27.22
CA ASP A 35 29.18 13.06 -28.37
C ASP A 35 29.51 11.64 -28.87
N THR A 36 29.41 11.51 -30.19
CA THR A 36 29.47 10.29 -31.00
C THR A 36 30.89 9.92 -31.45
N LYS A 37 31.23 8.62 -31.51
CA LYS A 37 31.67 7.85 -32.72
C LYS A 37 32.55 6.61 -32.41
N SER A 38 32.01 5.44 -32.76
CA SER A 38 32.58 4.25 -33.45
C SER A 38 34.08 3.89 -33.34
N SER A 39 34.39 2.64 -32.95
CA SER A 39 35.00 1.59 -33.81
C SER A 39 35.86 0.53 -33.07
N SER A 40 35.36 -0.71 -33.05
CA SER A 40 36.02 -2.02 -33.32
C SER A 40 37.31 -2.51 -32.59
N ARG A 41 37.24 -3.82 -32.26
CA ARG A 41 38.30 -4.86 -32.13
C ARG A 41 38.90 -5.15 -30.74
N GLN A 42 38.51 -6.30 -30.18
CA GLN A 42 39.32 -7.20 -29.34
C GLN A 42 40.48 -7.83 -30.16
N PRO A 43 41.51 -8.55 -29.61
CA PRO A 43 41.47 -9.36 -28.38
C PRO A 43 42.78 -9.52 -27.53
N HIS A 44 42.64 -10.24 -26.40
CA HIS A 44 43.62 -11.04 -25.61
C HIS A 44 45.04 -10.52 -25.28
N SER A 45 45.39 -10.50 -23.98
CA SER A 45 46.44 -11.35 -23.36
C SER A 45 46.91 -10.82 -21.99
N SER A 46 46.92 -11.71 -20.99
CA SER A 46 47.84 -11.69 -19.83
C SER A 46 49.16 -12.37 -20.26
N PRO A 47 50.35 -12.02 -19.71
CA PRO A 47 50.82 -12.69 -18.48
C PRO A 47 51.82 -11.92 -17.57
N GLN A 48 51.84 -12.36 -16.31
CA GLN A 48 52.96 -12.60 -15.36
C GLN A 48 54.12 -11.59 -15.12
N VAL A 49 54.17 -11.12 -13.86
CA VAL A 49 55.25 -11.29 -12.83
C VAL A 49 56.72 -11.13 -13.24
N ILE A 50 57.44 -10.22 -12.56
CA ILE A 50 58.75 -10.44 -11.89
C ILE A 50 58.86 -9.47 -10.69
N ASP A 51 59.12 -10.04 -9.52
CA ASP A 51 59.53 -9.40 -8.25
C ASP A 51 60.94 -8.79 -8.34
N ILE A 52 61.23 -7.77 -7.49
CA ILE A 52 62.38 -7.71 -6.55
C ILE A 52 62.23 -6.43 -5.67
N ASP A 53 61.66 -6.63 -4.49
CA ASP A 53 62.31 -6.60 -3.17
C ASP A 53 62.75 -5.29 -2.44
N VAL A 54 62.26 -5.25 -1.17
CA VAL A 54 62.80 -4.65 0.08
C VAL A 54 62.66 -3.13 0.35
N ILE A 55 61.78 -2.76 1.31
CA ILE A 55 62.09 -2.51 2.76
C ILE A 55 60.78 -2.54 3.57
N SER A 56 60.80 -3.35 4.63
CA SER A 56 59.67 -3.79 5.47
C SER A 56 59.27 -2.82 6.60
N PRO A 57 58.06 -3.00 7.18
CA PRO A 57 57.53 -2.27 8.33
C PRO A 57 57.81 -2.97 9.67
N THR A 58 57.71 -2.22 10.77
CA THR A 58 57.76 -2.74 12.15
C THR A 58 56.88 -1.84 13.04
N ALA A 59 56.26 -2.26 14.14
CA ALA A 59 55.63 -3.52 14.56
C ALA A 59 54.85 -3.21 15.86
N VAL A 60 53.71 -3.88 16.00
CA VAL A 60 52.85 -4.19 17.15
C VAL A 60 53.48 -4.16 18.57
N LYS A 61 52.71 -3.68 19.58
CA LYS A 61 52.55 -4.37 20.90
C LYS A 61 51.35 -3.88 21.75
N ARG A 62 50.47 -4.83 22.10
CA ARG A 62 49.49 -4.82 23.21
C ARG A 62 50.21 -4.99 24.57
N LEU A 63 49.66 -4.46 25.68
CA LEU A 63 49.10 -5.24 26.81
C LEU A 63 48.57 -4.37 27.99
N ARG A 64 47.28 -4.62 28.34
CA ARG A 64 46.67 -4.91 29.67
C ARG A 64 46.69 -3.92 30.88
N THR A 65 45.45 -3.53 31.27
CA THR A 65 44.74 -3.63 32.58
C THR A 65 45.41 -3.21 33.90
N SER A 66 44.78 -2.27 34.65
CA SER A 66 44.27 -2.44 36.04
C SER A 66 43.81 -1.12 36.70
N GLU A 67 42.56 -1.07 37.18
CA GLU A 67 42.12 -0.38 38.42
C GLU A 67 42.37 -1.33 39.63
N PRO A 68 42.44 -0.94 40.94
CA PRO A 68 41.49 -0.03 41.62
C PRO A 68 41.95 0.81 42.86
N SER A 69 41.04 1.71 43.28
CA SER A 69 40.61 2.12 44.65
C SER A 69 41.50 2.84 45.70
N THR A 70 40.95 3.99 46.16
CA THR A 70 40.92 4.63 47.51
C THR A 70 42.19 5.21 48.19
N GLY A 71 42.09 6.50 48.57
CA GLY A 71 42.93 7.15 49.59
C GLY A 71 42.60 8.64 49.79
N VAL A 72 41.99 8.97 50.92
CA VAL A 72 41.66 10.33 51.41
C VAL A 72 42.91 10.97 52.06
N SER A 73 43.18 12.28 51.85
CA SER A 73 43.45 13.28 52.92
C SER A 73 44.00 14.64 52.42
N TYR A 74 43.43 15.69 53.03
CA TYR A 74 43.66 17.14 53.14
C TYR A 74 45.03 17.80 52.86
N HIS A 75 45.02 18.94 52.14
CA HIS A 75 45.35 20.32 52.58
C HIS A 75 45.76 21.24 51.41
N SER A 76 45.14 22.42 51.30
CA SER A 76 45.57 23.60 50.50
C SER A 76 46.62 24.44 51.28
N PRO A 77 47.19 25.58 50.78
CA PRO A 77 47.13 26.21 49.45
C PRO A 77 48.49 26.76 48.91
N SER A 78 48.44 27.32 47.70
CA SER A 78 49.29 28.41 47.14
C SER A 78 50.74 28.11 46.73
N THR A 79 51.01 28.18 45.43
CA THR A 79 52.13 28.98 44.88
C THR A 79 51.89 29.27 43.40
N VAL A 80 51.92 30.56 43.09
CA VAL A 80 51.88 31.13 41.74
C VAL A 80 53.23 30.87 41.07
N SER A 81 53.24 30.33 39.86
CA SER A 81 54.18 30.77 38.83
C SER A 81 53.64 30.50 37.42
N PRO A 82 53.96 31.38 36.46
CA PRO A 82 53.23 31.55 35.22
C PRO A 82 53.88 30.79 34.06
N SER A 83 53.30 30.93 32.87
CA SER A 83 53.79 30.48 31.56
C SER A 83 53.37 29.07 31.10
N SER A 84 52.18 29.01 30.52
CA SER A 84 52.02 28.31 29.25
C SER A 84 50.98 29.09 28.44
N PRO A 85 51.30 29.55 27.22
CA PRO A 85 50.30 30.16 26.37
C PRO A 85 49.31 29.05 26.00
N ARG A 86 48.17 29.00 26.70
CA ARG A 86 46.99 28.37 26.15
C ARG A 86 46.70 29.11 24.85
N THR A 87 47.04 28.49 23.73
CA THR A 87 46.28 28.65 22.49
C THR A 87 44.84 28.34 22.82
N ILE A 88 44.13 29.36 23.29
CA ILE A 88 42.68 29.46 23.17
C ILE A 88 42.48 29.61 21.67
N CYS A 89 42.42 28.47 20.99
CA CYS A 89 41.76 28.41 19.71
C CYS A 89 40.28 28.48 20.05
N ASP A 90 39.78 29.71 20.23
CA ASP A 90 38.35 29.98 20.37
C ASP A 90 37.69 29.31 19.16
N SER A 91 36.99 28.20 19.41
CA SER A 91 36.15 27.59 18.39
C SER A 91 34.92 28.48 18.25
N ILE A 92 35.07 29.58 17.50
CA ILE A 92 33.99 30.51 17.17
C ILE A 92 32.82 29.73 16.52
N GLY A 93 33.11 28.62 15.81
CA GLY A 93 32.09 27.71 15.30
C GLY A 93 31.52 26.71 16.32
N GLY A 94 32.24 26.37 17.40
CA GLY A 94 31.77 25.44 18.43
C GLY A 94 30.71 26.09 19.33
N ASP A 95 30.94 27.33 19.74
CA ASP A 95 29.98 28.09 20.55
C ASP A 95 28.70 28.42 19.77
N GLU A 96 28.79 28.70 18.47
CA GLU A 96 27.62 28.93 17.60
C GLU A 96 26.81 27.64 17.36
N ILE A 97 27.47 26.50 17.15
CA ILE A 97 26.82 25.19 17.02
C ILE A 97 26.14 24.82 18.35
N ASP A 98 26.80 25.07 19.48
CA ASP A 98 26.24 24.82 20.82
C ASP A 98 25.04 25.75 21.12
N LEU A 99 25.08 27.01 20.69
CA LEU A 99 23.95 27.94 20.84
C LEU A 99 22.76 27.56 19.95
N LEU A 100 23.00 27.12 18.72
CA LEU A 100 21.94 26.63 17.83
C LEU A 100 21.33 25.34 18.37
N ARG A 101 22.16 24.43 18.88
CA ARG A 101 21.70 23.19 19.52
C ARG A 101 20.85 23.47 20.76
N ARG A 102 21.26 24.40 21.63
CA ARG A 102 20.46 24.80 22.81
C ARG A 102 19.12 25.41 22.41
N LYS A 103 19.08 26.22 21.33
CA LYS A 103 17.81 26.77 20.81
C LYS A 103 16.88 25.68 20.26
N ASP A 104 17.44 24.69 19.57
CA ASP A 104 16.65 23.54 19.10
C ASP A 104 16.15 22.69 20.27
N GLU A 105 16.97 22.48 21.31
CA GLU A 105 16.58 21.80 22.56
C GLU A 105 15.43 22.55 23.27
N GLU A 106 15.52 23.88 23.43
CA GLU A 106 14.44 24.68 24.02
C GLU A 106 13.12 24.61 23.21
N VAL A 107 13.22 24.64 21.88
CA VAL A 107 12.06 24.50 20.99
C VAL A 107 11.45 23.10 21.10
N ALA A 108 12.28 22.06 21.14
CA ALA A 108 11.85 20.67 21.29
C ALA A 108 11.19 20.43 22.64
N ASP A 109 11.79 20.90 23.74
CA ASP A 109 11.24 20.78 25.09
C ASP A 109 9.88 21.44 25.22
N MET A 110 9.72 22.65 24.67
CA MET A 110 8.43 23.34 24.66
C MET A 110 7.40 22.58 23.83
N ALA A 111 7.78 22.06 22.65
CA ALA A 111 6.89 21.26 21.81
C ALA A 111 6.42 19.99 22.52
N LEU A 112 7.35 19.26 23.15
CA LEU A 112 7.06 18.05 23.92
C LEU A 112 6.19 18.35 25.14
N PHE A 113 6.45 19.45 25.85
CA PHE A 113 5.64 19.89 26.99
C PHE A 113 4.20 20.21 26.55
N LEU A 114 4.02 20.97 25.47
CA LEU A 114 2.69 21.33 24.95
C LEU A 114 1.95 20.09 24.41
N ALA A 115 2.64 19.20 23.69
CA ALA A 115 2.07 17.94 23.22
C ALA A 115 1.63 17.05 24.39
N LYS A 116 2.47 16.95 25.44
CA LYS A 116 2.13 16.22 26.67
C LYS A 116 0.93 16.84 27.37
N ALA A 117 0.86 18.16 27.45
CA ALA A 117 -0.30 18.84 28.01
C ALA A 117 -1.57 18.54 27.20
N VAL A 118 -1.51 18.51 25.86
CA VAL A 118 -2.63 18.09 25.01
C VAL A 118 -3.06 16.66 25.32
N GLY A 119 -2.12 15.71 25.37
CA GLY A 119 -2.39 14.31 25.69
C GLY A 119 -3.03 14.11 27.05
N GLU A 120 -2.39 14.62 28.11
CA GLU A 120 -2.80 14.37 29.50
C GLU A 120 -4.05 15.15 29.92
N THR A 121 -4.19 16.41 29.48
CA THR A 121 -5.30 17.27 29.90
C THR A 121 -6.47 17.26 28.93
N SER A 122 -6.24 16.89 27.66
CA SER A 122 -7.26 16.84 26.61
C SER A 122 -8.16 18.09 26.58
N SER A 123 -7.57 19.28 26.69
CA SER A 123 -8.32 20.54 26.76
C SER A 123 -8.13 21.42 25.52
N ARG A 124 -9.18 22.13 25.10
CA ARG A 124 -9.11 23.16 24.03
C ARG A 124 -7.95 24.13 24.22
N HIS A 125 -7.68 24.52 25.46
CA HIS A 125 -6.64 25.48 25.78
C HIS A 125 -5.25 24.93 25.47
N SER A 126 -4.94 23.70 25.90
CA SER A 126 -3.67 23.05 25.59
C SER A 126 -3.46 22.88 24.09
N LEU A 127 -4.53 22.56 23.36
CA LEU A 127 -4.49 22.45 21.90
C LEU A 127 -4.25 23.81 21.23
N ALA A 128 -4.87 24.87 21.72
CA ALA A 128 -4.67 26.23 21.23
C ALA A 128 -3.24 26.74 21.46
N GLU A 129 -2.65 26.46 22.62
CA GLU A 129 -1.25 26.82 22.91
C GLU A 129 -0.27 26.09 21.98
N LEU A 130 -0.49 24.80 21.72
CA LEU A 130 0.31 24.04 20.76
C LEU A 130 0.20 24.62 19.35
N VAL A 131 -1.03 24.90 18.89
CA VAL A 131 -1.28 25.51 17.56
C VAL A 131 -0.63 26.89 17.46
N ALA A 132 -0.77 27.74 18.48
CA ALA A 132 -0.17 29.07 18.50
C ALA A 132 1.37 29.01 18.51
N PHE A 133 1.96 28.01 19.18
CA PHE A 133 3.40 27.76 19.15
C PHE A 133 3.87 27.35 17.75
N LEU A 134 3.18 26.39 17.12
CA LEU A 134 3.47 25.93 15.77
C LEU A 134 3.30 27.05 14.72
N GLY A 135 2.25 27.86 14.84
CA GLY A 135 2.02 29.02 13.94
C GLY A 135 3.08 30.10 14.05
N ARG A 136 3.68 30.28 15.23
CA ARG A 136 4.70 31.30 15.47
C ARG A 136 6.08 30.90 14.96
N LEU A 137 6.47 29.64 15.17
CA LEU A 137 7.81 29.15 14.83
C LEU A 137 7.88 28.43 13.47
N GLY A 138 6.73 27.98 12.95
CA GLY A 138 6.61 27.15 11.77
C GLY A 138 6.71 25.66 12.08
N VAL A 139 5.79 24.87 11.52
CA VAL A 139 5.68 23.42 11.75
C VAL A 139 7.00 22.70 11.43
N SER A 140 7.58 22.96 10.25
CA SER A 140 8.82 22.30 9.83
C SER A 140 10.00 22.58 10.75
N ARG A 141 10.10 23.80 11.30
CA ARG A 141 11.18 24.16 12.23
C ARG A 141 11.05 23.43 13.56
N VAL A 142 9.83 23.37 14.10
CA VAL A 142 9.55 22.68 15.37
C VAL A 142 9.81 21.19 15.23
N VAL A 143 9.30 20.55 14.17
CA VAL A 143 9.51 19.12 13.92
C VAL A 143 10.99 18.81 13.68
N LEU A 144 11.73 19.65 12.95
CA LEU A 144 13.17 19.49 12.75
C LEU A 144 13.96 19.61 14.06
N ALA A 145 13.58 20.52 14.95
CA ALA A 145 14.22 20.66 16.27
C ALA A 145 14.00 19.39 17.11
N VAL A 146 12.76 18.89 17.18
CA VAL A 146 12.44 17.63 17.88
C VAL A 146 13.18 16.44 17.27
N LYS A 147 13.31 16.40 15.94
CA LYS A 147 14.10 15.39 15.22
C LYS A 147 15.57 15.39 15.62
N ARG A 148 16.19 16.57 15.72
CA ARG A 148 17.61 16.70 16.11
C ARG A 148 17.88 16.23 17.54
N VAL A 149 16.87 16.34 18.42
CA VAL A 149 16.94 15.86 19.80
C VAL A 149 16.57 14.36 19.91
N GLY A 150 16.02 13.76 18.86
CA GLY A 150 15.69 12.33 18.81
C GLY A 150 14.36 11.97 19.46
N GLU A 151 13.48 12.95 19.68
CA GLU A 151 12.24 12.79 20.47
C GLU A 151 10.95 12.84 19.62
N LEU A 152 11.06 12.58 18.30
CA LEU A 152 9.89 12.60 17.39
C LEU A 152 8.84 11.58 17.81
N SER A 153 9.25 10.36 18.16
CA SER A 153 8.31 9.31 18.59
C SER A 153 7.56 9.70 19.86
N THR A 154 8.23 10.38 20.80
CA THR A 154 7.64 10.88 22.05
C THR A 154 6.64 12.02 21.80
N LEU A 155 6.97 12.93 20.87
CA LEU A 155 6.04 13.98 20.44
C LEU A 155 4.77 13.36 19.86
N VAL A 156 4.93 12.38 18.95
CA VAL A 156 3.81 11.65 18.36
C VAL A 156 3.00 10.97 19.45
N ASP A 157 3.62 10.19 20.34
CA ASP A 157 2.89 9.46 21.38
C ASP A 157 2.04 10.39 22.26
N HIS A 158 2.61 11.50 22.74
CA HIS A 158 1.88 12.47 23.57
C HIS A 158 0.64 13.04 22.87
N LEU A 159 0.69 13.33 21.57
CA LEU A 159 -0.47 13.87 20.84
C LEU A 159 -1.61 12.86 20.74
N HIS A 160 -1.30 11.56 20.66
CA HIS A 160 -2.30 10.49 20.50
C HIS A 160 -2.92 10.02 21.82
N GLN A 161 -2.37 10.45 22.96
CA GLN A 161 -2.96 10.21 24.28
C GLN A 161 -4.21 11.08 24.56
N ALA A 162 -4.54 12.03 23.70
CA ALA A 162 -5.68 12.94 23.87
C ALA A 162 -7.03 12.24 23.63
N THR A 163 -7.49 11.45 24.60
CA THR A 163 -8.69 10.61 24.46
C THR A 163 -10.01 11.33 24.78
N LEU A 164 -9.98 12.43 25.53
CA LEU A 164 -11.20 13.06 26.09
C LEU A 164 -11.66 14.32 25.33
N LEU A 165 -11.21 14.48 24.09
CA LEU A 165 -11.57 15.62 23.25
C LEU A 165 -13.04 15.52 22.80
N THR A 166 -13.73 16.66 22.81
CA THR A 166 -15.01 16.81 22.09
C THR A 166 -14.82 16.53 20.60
N GLU A 167 -15.90 16.24 19.88
CA GLU A 167 -15.84 15.93 18.44
C GLU A 167 -15.13 17.03 17.63
N ASN A 168 -15.39 18.29 17.96
CA ASN A 168 -14.74 19.41 17.27
C ASN A 168 -13.24 19.53 17.62
N GLU A 169 -12.87 19.35 18.89
CA GLU A 169 -11.46 19.36 19.29
C GLU A 169 -10.69 18.17 18.70
N ARG A 170 -11.33 17.00 18.61
CA ARG A 170 -10.78 15.81 17.96
C ARG A 170 -10.55 16.04 16.48
N ARG A 171 -11.52 16.66 15.78
CA ARG A 171 -11.39 17.09 14.38
C ARG A 171 -10.17 18.01 14.20
N ILE A 172 -10.03 19.02 15.06
CA ILE A 172 -8.88 19.95 15.03
C ILE A 172 -7.56 19.21 15.28
N ALA A 173 -7.52 18.30 16.24
CA ALA A 173 -6.34 17.50 16.54
C ALA A 173 -5.91 16.61 15.35
N ILE A 174 -6.87 16.01 14.65
CA ILE A 174 -6.58 15.19 13.45
C ILE A 174 -6.11 16.06 12.29
N ALA A 175 -6.73 17.22 12.06
CA ALA A 175 -6.27 18.15 11.02
C ALA A 175 -4.83 18.62 11.28
N LEU A 176 -4.51 18.91 12.54
CA LEU A 176 -3.15 19.23 12.95
C LEU A 176 -2.20 18.05 12.74
N PHE A 177 -2.61 16.85 13.14
CA PHE A 177 -1.82 15.64 12.95
C PHE A 177 -1.54 15.34 11.48
N TYR A 178 -2.55 15.45 10.61
CA TYR A 178 -2.41 15.29 9.16
C TYR A 178 -1.33 16.23 8.60
N THR A 179 -1.31 17.48 9.05
CA THR A 179 -0.26 18.46 8.68
C THR A 179 1.12 18.03 9.19
N LEU A 180 1.20 17.53 10.42
CA LEU A 180 2.45 17.07 11.02
C LEU A 180 3.01 15.82 10.31
N MET A 181 2.16 14.91 9.81
CA MET A 181 2.61 13.70 9.10
C MET A 181 3.52 14.01 7.91
N GLY A 182 3.30 15.13 7.21
CA GLY A 182 4.16 15.56 6.10
C GLY A 182 5.58 15.98 6.51
N HIS A 183 5.85 16.10 7.81
CA HIS A 183 7.15 16.52 8.35
C HIS A 183 7.83 15.48 9.26
N ILE A 184 7.08 14.46 9.71
CA ILE A 184 7.56 13.44 10.65
C ILE A 184 8.11 12.25 9.86
N ASP A 185 9.21 11.66 10.34
CA ASP A 185 9.79 10.45 9.75
C ASP A 185 8.84 9.25 9.88
N ALA A 186 8.80 8.41 8.85
CA ALA A 186 7.92 7.23 8.80
C ALA A 186 8.06 6.32 10.04
N GLU A 187 9.29 6.16 10.55
CA GLU A 187 9.62 5.40 11.77
C GLU A 187 8.82 5.85 12.99
N ALA A 188 8.62 7.17 13.15
CA ALA A 188 7.90 7.73 14.28
C ALA A 188 6.37 7.66 14.08
N LEU A 189 5.88 7.43 12.86
CA LEU A 189 4.45 7.33 12.55
C LEU A 189 3.91 5.90 12.67
N PHE A 190 4.74 4.89 12.42
CA PHE A 190 4.34 3.46 12.50
C PHE A 190 4.23 2.96 13.95
N GLN A 191 3.36 3.59 14.73
CA GLN A 191 3.10 3.24 16.13
C GLN A 191 1.66 2.77 16.32
N GLU A 192 1.46 1.82 17.24
CA GLU A 192 0.12 1.31 17.57
C GLU A 192 -0.80 2.42 18.11
N CYS A 193 -0.28 3.36 18.90
CA CYS A 193 -1.06 4.46 19.46
C CYS A 193 -1.64 5.37 18.36
N VAL A 194 -0.87 5.62 17.30
CA VAL A 194 -1.28 6.41 16.12
C VAL A 194 -2.45 5.73 15.42
N VAL A 195 -2.27 4.47 15.03
CA VAL A 195 -3.30 3.71 14.31
C VAL A 195 -4.58 3.59 15.15
N ARG A 196 -4.46 3.28 16.45
CA ARG A 196 -5.60 3.14 17.35
C ARG A 196 -6.36 4.45 17.53
N PHE A 197 -5.66 5.59 17.63
CA PHE A 197 -6.29 6.91 17.73
C PHE A 197 -7.06 7.26 16.46
N LEU A 198 -6.46 7.04 15.28
CA LEU A 198 -7.12 7.30 14.01
C LEU A 198 -8.35 6.41 13.81
N VAL A 199 -8.26 5.12 14.15
CA VAL A 199 -9.41 4.20 14.10
C VAL A 199 -10.53 4.62 15.04
N LYS A 200 -10.20 5.02 16.28
CA LYS A 200 -11.21 5.57 17.22
C LYS A 200 -11.87 6.84 16.69
N SER A 201 -11.17 7.61 15.86
CA SER A 201 -11.64 8.85 15.27
C SER A 201 -12.55 8.65 14.05
N LEU A 202 -12.68 7.42 13.55
CA LEU A 202 -13.66 7.04 12.53
C LEU A 202 -15.10 7.03 13.06
N CYS A 203 -15.28 6.90 14.39
CA CYS A 203 -16.58 6.94 15.03
C CYS A 203 -16.89 8.36 15.55
N PRO A 204 -18.17 8.79 15.51
CA PRO A 204 -18.61 9.94 16.30
C PRO A 204 -18.25 9.70 17.77
N ALA A 205 -17.87 10.75 18.49
CA ALA A 205 -17.67 10.65 19.93
C ALA A 205 -19.02 10.34 20.59
N GLU A 206 -19.33 9.07 20.84
CA GLU A 206 -20.49 8.69 21.63
C GLU A 206 -20.42 9.42 22.97
N ARG A 207 -21.55 9.96 23.45
CA ARG A 207 -21.69 10.67 24.74
C ARG A 207 -21.34 9.82 25.99
N GLN A 208 -20.73 8.66 25.82
CA GLN A 208 -20.42 7.65 26.82
C GLN A 208 -19.08 7.88 27.55
N GLU A 209 -18.45 9.06 27.43
CA GLU A 209 -17.24 9.39 28.20
C GLU A 209 -17.49 10.31 29.41
N ALA A 210 -18.75 10.73 29.62
CA ALA A 210 -19.14 11.51 30.79
C ALA A 210 -19.06 10.72 32.12
N LEU A 211 -19.12 9.38 32.08
CA LEU A 211 -19.06 8.53 33.28
C LEU A 211 -17.63 8.21 33.74
N VAL A 212 -16.65 8.17 32.82
CA VAL A 212 -15.24 7.87 33.15
C VAL A 212 -14.49 9.14 33.58
N ALA A 213 -14.88 10.32 33.07
CA ALA A 213 -14.33 11.61 33.49
C ALA A 213 -14.54 11.90 35.00
N VAL A 214 -15.51 11.28 35.65
CA VAL A 214 -15.77 11.45 37.10
C VAL A 214 -14.73 10.72 37.97
N HIS A 215 -14.00 9.72 37.43
CA HIS A 215 -13.12 8.85 38.23
C HIS A 215 -11.62 9.09 38.07
N ARG A 216 -11.16 10.00 37.19
CA ARG A 216 -9.79 10.52 37.23
C ARG A 216 -9.81 11.97 37.69
N ARG A 217 -9.79 12.19 39.01
CA ARG A 217 -9.39 13.48 39.59
C ARG A 217 -7.90 13.70 39.30
N THR A 218 -7.56 14.11 38.09
CA THR A 218 -6.31 14.83 37.84
C THR A 218 -6.44 16.22 38.49
N ALA A 219 -5.37 16.66 39.15
CA ALA A 219 -5.36 17.96 39.81
C ALA A 219 -5.68 19.06 38.79
N PRO A 220 -6.54 20.04 39.13
CA PRO A 220 -6.81 21.16 38.24
C PRO A 220 -5.49 21.86 37.89
N HIS A 221 -5.31 22.14 36.60
CA HIS A 221 -4.20 22.92 36.07
C HIS A 221 -4.01 24.20 36.90
N TRP A 222 -2.77 24.66 37.09
CA TRP A 222 -2.45 25.78 37.99
C TRP A 222 -3.22 27.07 37.65
N SER A 223 -3.62 27.25 36.38
CA SER A 223 -4.45 28.37 35.93
C SER A 223 -5.93 28.31 36.34
N MET A 224 -6.41 27.14 36.78
CA MET A 224 -7.81 26.88 37.17
C MET A 224 -8.02 26.87 38.70
N ARG A 225 -6.97 27.17 39.48
CA ARG A 225 -7.11 27.34 40.93
C ARG A 225 -7.91 28.61 41.22
N PRO A 226 -8.98 28.57 42.03
CA PRO A 226 -9.66 29.79 42.44
C PRO A 226 -8.64 30.69 43.14
N LYS A 227 -8.43 31.90 42.60
CA LYS A 227 -7.68 32.93 43.32
C LYS A 227 -8.48 33.26 44.58
N LEU A 228 -8.03 32.75 45.73
CA LEU A 228 -8.51 33.19 47.03
C LEU A 228 -8.05 34.64 47.19
N ASN A 229 -8.85 35.58 46.68
CA ASN A 229 -8.58 37.00 46.82
C ASN A 229 -8.90 37.41 48.26
N GLY A 230 -7.85 37.69 49.03
CA GLY A 230 -7.93 38.57 50.19
C GLY A 230 -8.47 39.94 49.77
N ALA A 231 -9.29 40.52 50.63
CA ALA A 231 -10.00 41.77 50.41
C ALA A 231 -9.07 42.94 50.01
N GLY A 232 -9.43 43.66 48.95
CA GLY A 232 -8.80 44.95 48.64
C GLY A 232 -8.93 45.39 47.19
N GLN A 233 -9.85 46.32 46.95
CA GLN A 233 -9.93 47.24 45.79
C GLN A 233 -10.00 46.67 44.37
N ARG A 234 -11.21 46.80 43.81
CA ARG A 234 -11.51 46.85 42.39
C ARG A 234 -10.65 47.92 41.69
N SER A 235 -9.69 47.46 40.90
CA SER A 235 -9.41 48.04 39.59
C SER A 235 -9.62 46.92 38.58
N SER A 236 -10.58 47.12 37.67
CA SER A 236 -10.95 46.14 36.66
C SER A 236 -9.72 45.73 35.86
N PRO A 237 -9.30 44.45 35.87
CA PRO A 237 -8.37 44.00 34.85
C PRO A 237 -9.15 43.97 33.53
N SER A 238 -8.59 44.62 32.52
CA SER A 238 -8.96 44.45 31.12
C SER A 238 -9.18 42.97 30.83
N ILE A 239 -10.35 42.66 30.25
CA ILE A 239 -10.75 41.34 29.79
C ILE A 239 -9.56 40.73 29.01
N PRO A 240 -9.06 39.53 29.38
CA PRO A 240 -8.13 38.82 28.51
C PRO A 240 -8.93 38.44 27.26
N GLY A 241 -8.66 39.15 26.17
CA GLY A 241 -9.38 38.96 24.91
C GLY A 241 -9.18 37.55 24.35
N ASP A 242 -10.28 36.93 23.91
CA ASP A 242 -10.44 36.33 22.58
C ASP A 242 -9.39 35.29 22.07
N VAL A 243 -8.60 34.65 22.94
CA VAL A 243 -7.64 33.61 22.48
C VAL A 243 -8.35 32.32 22.03
N THR A 244 -9.63 32.13 22.38
CA THR A 244 -10.34 30.86 22.14
C THR A 244 -11.18 30.83 20.87
N ASP A 245 -11.67 31.97 20.38
CA ASP A 245 -12.50 32.05 19.18
C ASP A 245 -11.60 32.30 17.96
N GLY A 246 -11.29 31.20 17.24
CA GLY A 246 -10.42 31.24 16.07
C GLY A 246 -9.44 30.07 15.94
N LEU A 247 -9.45 29.11 16.86
CA LEU A 247 -8.57 27.92 16.81
C LEU A 247 -8.68 27.17 15.46
N GLU A 248 -9.90 27.02 14.95
CA GLU A 248 -10.14 26.37 13.65
C GLU A 248 -9.50 27.13 12.49
N SER A 249 -9.64 28.46 12.47
CA SER A 249 -8.98 29.31 11.48
C SER A 249 -7.45 29.25 11.61
N GLN A 250 -6.92 29.18 12.82
CA GLN A 250 -5.48 29.02 13.04
C GLN A 250 -4.97 27.68 12.49
N VAL A 251 -5.70 26.59 12.71
CA VAL A 251 -5.36 25.27 12.17
C VAL A 251 -5.51 25.25 10.66
N ALA A 252 -6.59 25.80 10.11
CA ALA A 252 -6.77 25.90 8.65
C ALA A 252 -5.59 26.64 7.98
N ARG A 253 -5.11 27.74 8.59
CA ARG A 253 -3.91 28.45 8.11
C ARG A 253 -2.64 27.60 8.21
N LEU A 254 -2.48 26.81 9.28
CA LEU A 254 -1.36 25.88 9.41
C LEU A 254 -1.41 24.76 8.36
N CYS A 255 -2.61 24.30 8.02
CA CYS A 255 -2.85 23.29 6.99
C CYS A 255 -2.72 23.84 5.55
N GLY A 256 -2.36 25.12 5.37
CA GLY A 256 -2.21 25.75 4.05
C GLY A 256 -3.49 26.32 3.45
N GLY A 257 -4.60 26.38 4.19
CA GLY A 257 -5.82 27.06 3.78
C GLY A 257 -5.62 28.58 3.69
N THR A 258 -5.89 29.16 2.52
CA THR A 258 -5.89 30.62 2.34
C THR A 258 -7.00 31.24 3.20
N ALA A 259 -6.69 32.35 3.87
CA ALA A 259 -7.67 33.13 4.64
C ALA A 259 -8.78 33.77 3.78
N GLU A 260 -8.70 33.62 2.46
CA GLU A 260 -9.70 34.06 1.50
C GLU A 260 -10.15 32.85 0.65
N GLY A 261 -11.42 32.48 0.85
CA GLY A 261 -12.28 31.87 -0.16
C GLY A 261 -11.87 30.53 -0.79
N THR A 262 -12.21 29.43 -0.14
CA THR A 262 -13.00 28.31 -0.72
C THR A 262 -13.47 27.43 0.44
N GLY A 263 -14.79 27.32 0.67
CA GLY A 263 -15.40 26.64 1.82
C GLY A 263 -15.29 25.11 1.84
N VAL A 264 -14.14 24.55 1.44
CA VAL A 264 -13.93 23.09 1.29
C VAL A 264 -13.36 22.45 2.56
N GLU A 265 -12.67 23.21 3.41
CA GLU A 265 -12.09 22.71 4.68
C GLU A 265 -13.05 22.86 5.89
N GLU A 266 -13.96 23.85 5.85
CA GLU A 266 -14.87 24.18 6.97
C GLU A 266 -16.02 23.17 7.20
N GLY A 267 -16.08 22.07 6.44
CA GLY A 267 -17.17 21.08 6.52
C GLY A 267 -16.75 19.61 6.66
N ARG A 268 -15.46 19.29 6.73
CA ARG A 268 -15.02 17.87 6.74
C ARG A 268 -15.25 17.22 8.11
N SER A 269 -15.90 16.06 8.10
CA SER A 269 -16.14 15.28 9.32
C SER A 269 -14.84 14.74 9.91
N CYS A 270 -14.84 14.49 11.24
CA CYS A 270 -13.73 13.84 11.93
C CYS A 270 -13.33 12.52 11.26
N ALA A 271 -14.32 11.71 10.84
CA ALA A 271 -14.10 10.46 10.14
C ALA A 271 -13.40 10.65 8.78
N SER A 272 -13.80 11.66 7.99
CA SER A 272 -13.16 11.96 6.70
C SER A 272 -11.68 12.31 6.86
N LEU A 273 -11.34 13.16 7.83
CA LEU A 273 -9.94 13.51 8.12
C LEU A 273 -9.13 12.31 8.65
N ALA A 274 -9.74 11.47 9.48
CA ALA A 274 -9.11 10.26 9.97
C ALA A 274 -8.83 9.26 8.84
N LEU A 275 -9.78 9.07 7.90
CA LEU A 275 -9.58 8.22 6.72
C LEU A 275 -8.43 8.74 5.84
N ARG A 276 -8.34 10.04 5.59
CA ARG A 276 -7.23 10.63 4.82
C ARG A 276 -5.88 10.44 5.52
N SER A 277 -5.85 10.58 6.84
CA SER A 277 -4.64 10.37 7.64
C SER A 277 -4.20 8.90 7.61
N LEU A 278 -5.15 7.96 7.75
CA LEU A 278 -4.89 6.53 7.63
C LEU A 278 -4.40 6.16 6.23
N LEU A 279 -4.99 6.73 5.18
CA LEU A 279 -4.58 6.49 3.80
C LEU A 279 -3.15 7.00 3.57
N THR A 280 -2.82 8.18 4.07
CA THR A 280 -1.46 8.73 4.02
C THR A 280 -0.46 7.84 4.77
N LEU A 281 -0.85 7.34 5.95
CA LEU A 281 -0.03 6.40 6.73
C LEU A 281 0.22 5.10 5.96
N MET A 282 -0.80 4.58 5.28
CA MET A 282 -0.69 3.36 4.45
C MET A 282 0.20 3.57 3.23
N PHE A 283 0.12 4.73 2.56
CA PHE A 283 1.04 5.05 1.46
C PHE A 283 2.50 5.13 1.93
N LEU A 284 2.75 5.78 3.08
CA LEU A 284 4.08 5.82 3.68
C LEU A 284 4.57 4.43 4.04
N TYR A 285 3.71 3.59 4.61
CA TYR A 285 4.01 2.19 4.96
C TYR A 285 4.44 1.39 3.71
N ASN A 286 3.64 1.45 2.64
CA ASN A 286 3.93 0.74 1.39
C ASN A 286 5.16 1.28 0.65
N SER A 287 5.49 2.56 0.83
CA SER A 287 6.67 3.20 0.22
C SER A 287 7.97 2.92 0.97
N CYS A 288 7.89 2.54 2.26
CA CYS A 288 9.04 2.38 3.16
C CYS A 288 9.15 0.96 3.76
N PRO A 289 9.21 -0.11 2.94
CA PRO A 289 9.17 -1.49 3.45
C PRO A 289 10.36 -1.85 4.35
N HIS A 290 11.51 -1.19 4.17
CA HIS A 290 12.70 -1.40 5.00
C HIS A 290 12.50 -0.91 6.44
N VAL A 291 11.75 0.17 6.63
CA VAL A 291 11.40 0.70 7.96
C VAL A 291 10.40 -0.24 8.64
N ALA A 292 9.34 -0.62 7.93
CA ALA A 292 8.33 -1.56 8.43
C ALA A 292 8.94 -2.89 8.89
N ALA A 293 9.86 -3.44 8.08
CA ALA A 293 10.55 -4.70 8.39
C ALA A 293 11.40 -4.63 9.67
N GLN A 294 12.04 -3.49 9.96
CA GLN A 294 12.86 -3.32 11.17
C GLN A 294 12.02 -3.23 12.44
N GLN A 295 10.81 -2.68 12.35
CA GLN A 295 9.93 -2.52 13.50
C GLN A 295 9.09 -3.77 13.80
N HIS A 296 9.05 -4.75 12.87
CA HIS A 296 8.19 -5.93 12.97
C HIS A 296 6.70 -5.58 13.20
N LEU A 297 6.24 -4.44 12.66
CA LEU A 297 4.88 -3.95 12.78
C LEU A 297 4.18 -3.99 11.42
N SER A 298 2.94 -4.48 11.41
CA SER A 298 2.03 -4.43 10.27
C SER A 298 0.94 -3.40 10.55
N VAL A 299 0.96 -2.28 9.83
CA VAL A 299 -0.06 -1.22 9.96
C VAL A 299 -1.46 -1.76 9.60
N PRO A 300 -1.65 -2.55 8.52
CA PRO A 300 -2.92 -3.23 8.24
C PRO A 300 -3.45 -4.06 9.41
N LEU A 301 -2.60 -4.87 10.05
CA LEU A 301 -3.01 -5.70 11.19
C LEU A 301 -3.33 -4.87 12.43
N LEU A 302 -2.53 -3.84 12.73
CA LEU A 302 -2.83 -2.90 13.82
C LEU A 302 -4.19 -2.22 13.63
N PHE A 303 -4.49 -1.81 12.40
CA PHE A 303 -5.77 -1.22 12.03
C PHE A 303 -6.93 -2.20 12.25
N ALA A 304 -6.79 -3.43 11.75
CA ALA A 304 -7.82 -4.46 11.90
C ALA A 304 -8.04 -4.82 13.38
N ASN A 305 -6.97 -5.01 14.15
CA ASN A 305 -7.02 -5.29 15.60
C ASN A 305 -7.63 -4.15 16.42
N ALA A 306 -7.52 -2.91 15.95
CA ALA A 306 -8.20 -1.76 16.55
C ALA A 306 -9.70 -1.68 16.21
N GLY A 307 -10.25 -2.65 15.46
CA GLY A 307 -11.65 -2.67 15.02
C GLY A 307 -11.90 -1.86 13.75
N GLY A 308 -10.85 -1.50 13.01
CA GLY A 308 -10.96 -0.61 11.85
C GLY A 308 -11.83 -1.17 10.73
N LEU A 309 -11.76 -2.47 10.44
CA LEU A 309 -12.59 -3.11 9.39
C LEU A 309 -14.09 -3.00 9.70
N GLU A 310 -14.49 -3.15 10.96
CA GLU A 310 -15.88 -2.97 11.39
C GLU A 310 -16.36 -1.53 11.14
N GLN A 311 -15.51 -0.54 11.46
CA GLN A 311 -15.86 0.86 11.24
C GLN A 311 -15.92 1.22 9.75
N LEU A 312 -15.03 0.67 8.92
CA LEU A 312 -15.13 0.85 7.47
C LEU A 312 -16.44 0.30 6.92
N GLY A 313 -16.91 -0.85 7.41
CA GLY A 313 -18.23 -1.38 7.05
C GLY A 313 -19.37 -0.38 7.26
N LYS A 314 -19.34 0.38 8.36
CA LYS A 314 -20.34 1.43 8.64
C LYS A 314 -20.16 2.64 7.72
N LEU A 315 -18.93 3.05 7.46
CA LEU A 315 -18.60 4.21 6.63
C LEU A 315 -18.81 3.99 5.13
N LEU A 316 -18.79 2.74 4.66
CA LEU A 316 -19.12 2.37 3.29
C LEU A 316 -20.56 2.69 2.91
N ILE A 317 -21.46 2.84 3.88
CA ILE A 317 -22.87 3.16 3.66
C ILE A 317 -23.11 4.69 3.73
N CYS A 318 -22.11 5.46 4.16
CA CYS A 318 -22.20 6.92 4.31
C CYS A 318 -21.56 7.62 3.11
N GLY A 319 -22.36 8.36 2.33
CA GLY A 319 -21.93 8.98 1.06
C GLY A 319 -20.67 9.86 1.18
N ASP A 320 -20.54 10.66 2.24
CA ASP A 320 -19.41 11.58 2.41
C ASP A 320 -18.07 10.89 2.69
N THR A 321 -18.10 9.64 3.19
CA THR A 321 -16.91 8.87 3.57
C THR A 321 -16.66 7.65 2.69
N GLN A 322 -17.63 7.27 1.86
CA GLN A 322 -17.63 6.04 1.07
C GLN A 322 -16.39 5.91 0.18
N GLU A 323 -16.05 6.94 -0.59
CA GLU A 323 -14.89 6.94 -1.49
C GLU A 323 -13.57 6.78 -0.74
N HIS A 324 -13.39 7.52 0.36
CA HIS A 324 -12.18 7.45 1.18
C HIS A 324 -12.06 6.10 1.90
N ALA A 325 -13.18 5.51 2.32
CA ALA A 325 -13.23 4.18 2.92
C ALA A 325 -12.86 3.10 1.89
N LEU A 326 -13.38 3.19 0.66
CA LEU A 326 -13.04 2.28 -0.44
C LEU A 326 -11.55 2.41 -0.83
N ALA A 327 -11.02 3.62 -0.94
CA ALA A 327 -9.61 3.86 -1.23
C ALA A 327 -8.69 3.27 -0.15
N LEU A 328 -9.04 3.43 1.12
CA LEU A 328 -8.27 2.82 2.22
C LEU A 328 -8.34 1.29 2.16
N LEU A 329 -9.51 0.70 1.91
CA LEU A 329 -9.65 -0.74 1.75
C LEU A 329 -8.84 -1.27 0.56
N GLU A 330 -8.85 -0.56 -0.57
CA GLU A 330 -8.08 -0.93 -1.77
C GLU A 330 -6.59 -1.05 -1.43
N VAL A 331 -6.02 -0.01 -0.81
CA VAL A 331 -4.60 0.03 -0.45
C VAL A 331 -4.25 -1.03 0.62
N MET A 332 -5.13 -1.24 1.60
CA MET A 332 -4.89 -2.22 2.66
C MET A 332 -4.97 -3.68 2.18
N THR A 333 -5.87 -3.94 1.23
CA THR A 333 -6.08 -5.29 0.67
C THR A 333 -5.17 -5.60 -0.52
N ALA A 334 -4.38 -4.64 -0.98
CA ALA A 334 -3.35 -4.86 -2.00
C ALA A 334 -2.21 -5.77 -1.51
N THR A 335 -2.08 -5.99 -0.20
CA THR A 335 -1.11 -6.91 0.41
C THR A 335 -1.83 -8.05 1.12
N GLU A 336 -1.12 -9.17 1.30
CA GLU A 336 -1.65 -10.35 2.00
C GLU A 336 -1.63 -10.19 3.54
N GLU A 337 -1.25 -9.03 4.09
CA GLU A 337 -1.10 -8.85 5.54
C GLU A 337 -2.40 -9.05 6.31
N LEU A 338 -3.55 -8.84 5.68
CA LEU A 338 -4.87 -9.07 6.27
C LEU A 338 -5.35 -10.53 6.18
N CYS A 339 -4.53 -11.48 5.73
CA CYS A 339 -4.90 -12.89 5.58
C CYS A 339 -5.31 -13.57 6.90
N SER A 340 -4.97 -13.00 8.06
CA SER A 340 -5.41 -13.51 9.36
C SER A 340 -6.74 -12.92 9.85
N GLN A 341 -7.30 -11.94 9.13
CA GLN A 341 -8.46 -11.14 9.54
C GLN A 341 -9.73 -11.55 8.78
N ASN A 342 -9.90 -12.86 8.55
CA ASN A 342 -10.94 -13.42 7.68
C ASN A 342 -12.35 -12.95 8.06
N ALA A 343 -12.70 -13.00 9.35
CA ALA A 343 -14.04 -12.61 9.80
C ALA A 343 -14.35 -11.13 9.46
N GLY A 344 -13.36 -10.24 9.62
CA GLY A 344 -13.51 -8.82 9.30
C GLY A 344 -13.66 -8.57 7.80
N LEU A 345 -12.84 -9.22 6.98
CA LEU A 345 -12.94 -9.12 5.51
C LEU A 345 -14.26 -9.69 4.99
N LEU A 346 -14.69 -10.85 5.46
CA LEU A 346 -15.96 -11.47 5.07
C LEU A 346 -17.17 -10.59 5.44
N ALA A 347 -17.12 -9.89 6.57
CA ALA A 347 -18.20 -8.97 6.97
C ALA A 347 -18.40 -7.80 5.99
N LEU A 348 -17.37 -7.41 5.24
CA LEU A 348 -17.43 -6.32 4.26
C LEU A 348 -18.04 -6.76 2.91
N VAL A 349 -17.92 -8.04 2.55
CA VAL A 349 -18.27 -8.54 1.22
C VAL A 349 -19.75 -8.31 0.86
N PRO A 350 -20.75 -8.61 1.72
CA PRO A 350 -22.14 -8.29 1.42
C PRO A 350 -22.38 -6.81 1.16
N LEU A 351 -21.72 -5.93 1.91
CA LEU A 351 -21.85 -4.48 1.76
C LEU A 351 -21.27 -4.01 0.44
N LEU A 352 -20.13 -4.56 0.03
CA LEU A 352 -19.49 -4.26 -1.24
C LEU A 352 -20.33 -4.76 -2.42
N VAL A 353 -20.78 -6.02 -2.38
CA VAL A 353 -21.60 -6.60 -3.45
C VAL A 353 -22.92 -5.83 -3.64
N ALA A 354 -23.56 -5.37 -2.55
CA ALA A 354 -24.76 -4.55 -2.64
C ALA A 354 -24.55 -3.20 -3.36
N GLN A 355 -23.32 -2.70 -3.43
CA GLN A 355 -22.97 -1.42 -4.05
C GLN A 355 -22.56 -1.53 -5.52
N LEU A 356 -22.44 -2.74 -6.08
CA LEU A 356 -21.99 -2.93 -7.47
C LEU A 356 -22.88 -2.26 -8.52
N HIS A 357 -24.17 -2.10 -8.22
CA HIS A 357 -25.13 -1.41 -9.10
C HIS A 357 -25.12 0.13 -8.96
N THR A 358 -24.23 0.69 -8.14
CA THR A 358 -24.10 2.13 -7.93
C THR A 358 -23.00 2.71 -8.80
N CYS A 359 -23.35 3.28 -9.96
CA CYS A 359 -22.41 3.69 -11.01
C CYS A 359 -21.20 4.52 -10.54
N ALA A 360 -21.35 5.36 -9.51
CA ALA A 360 -20.27 6.22 -9.03
C ALA A 360 -19.12 5.47 -8.33
N VAL A 361 -19.39 4.28 -7.77
CA VAL A 361 -18.43 3.54 -6.93
C VAL A 361 -18.18 2.12 -7.42
N THR A 362 -18.77 1.71 -8.54
CA THR A 362 -18.66 0.34 -9.06
C THR A 362 -17.22 -0.11 -9.24
N VAL A 363 -16.37 0.70 -9.88
CA VAL A 363 -14.95 0.35 -10.11
C VAL A 363 -14.17 0.26 -8.79
N PRO A 364 -14.18 1.25 -7.88
CA PRO A 364 -13.55 1.12 -6.57
C PRO A 364 -14.01 -0.12 -5.78
N VAL A 365 -15.31 -0.42 -5.80
CA VAL A 365 -15.86 -1.64 -5.15
C VAL A 365 -15.28 -2.90 -5.78
N LEU A 366 -15.20 -2.97 -7.11
CA LEU A 366 -14.64 -4.13 -7.81
C LEU A 366 -13.14 -4.30 -7.55
N LYS A 367 -12.37 -3.22 -7.42
CA LYS A 367 -10.96 -3.28 -7.02
C LYS A 367 -10.81 -3.92 -5.63
N VAL A 368 -11.59 -3.45 -4.66
CA VAL A 368 -11.59 -4.02 -3.30
C VAL A 368 -12.04 -5.48 -3.31
N LEU A 369 -13.11 -5.84 -4.03
CA LEU A 369 -13.56 -7.23 -4.14
C LEU A 369 -12.53 -8.12 -4.83
N THR A 370 -11.83 -7.63 -5.85
CA THR A 370 -10.74 -8.36 -6.52
C THR A 370 -9.61 -8.65 -5.55
N ASN A 371 -9.21 -7.67 -4.75
CA ASN A 371 -8.19 -7.84 -3.73
C ASN A 371 -8.64 -8.82 -2.62
N ILE A 372 -9.86 -8.67 -2.10
CA ILE A 372 -10.41 -9.58 -1.09
C ILE A 372 -10.49 -11.00 -1.63
N THR A 373 -10.94 -11.22 -2.87
CA THR A 373 -11.00 -12.55 -3.48
C THR A 373 -9.63 -13.11 -3.86
N ASN A 374 -8.60 -12.27 -3.97
CA ASN A 374 -7.22 -12.75 -4.09
C ASN A 374 -6.71 -13.31 -2.75
N ILE A 375 -7.01 -12.64 -1.62
CA ILE A 375 -6.64 -13.10 -0.26
C ILE A 375 -7.52 -14.26 0.20
N LEU A 376 -8.83 -14.17 -0.03
CA LEU A 376 -9.89 -15.11 0.38
C LEU A 376 -10.74 -15.50 -0.83
N PRO A 377 -10.28 -16.44 -1.67
CA PRO A 377 -11.01 -16.83 -2.88
C PRO A 377 -12.41 -17.41 -2.64
N HIS A 378 -12.69 -17.91 -1.43
CA HIS A 378 -13.99 -18.43 -1.02
C HIS A 378 -14.95 -17.35 -0.48
N ALA A 379 -14.57 -16.07 -0.48
CA ALA A 379 -15.29 -15.01 0.20
C ALA A 379 -16.75 -14.87 -0.24
N LEU A 380 -17.01 -14.83 -1.55
CA LEU A 380 -18.37 -14.71 -2.09
C LEU A 380 -19.28 -15.89 -1.73
N HIS A 381 -18.72 -17.10 -1.68
CA HIS A 381 -19.46 -18.30 -1.28
C HIS A 381 -19.76 -18.27 0.22
N ALA A 382 -18.75 -17.98 1.04
CA ALA A 382 -18.89 -17.92 2.50
C ALA A 382 -19.91 -16.87 2.97
N THR A 383 -20.14 -15.83 2.19
CA THR A 383 -21.11 -14.76 2.50
C THR A 383 -22.44 -14.89 1.77
N GLY A 384 -22.63 -15.94 0.95
CA GLY A 384 -23.86 -16.14 0.17
C GLY A 384 -24.11 -15.08 -0.89
N THR A 385 -23.06 -14.43 -1.40
CA THR A 385 -23.13 -13.34 -2.36
C THR A 385 -22.65 -13.72 -3.77
N ALA A 386 -22.20 -14.96 -3.97
CA ALA A 386 -21.71 -15.47 -5.26
C ALA A 386 -22.75 -15.33 -6.37
N THR A 387 -23.99 -15.75 -6.11
CA THR A 387 -25.09 -15.61 -7.10
C THR A 387 -25.37 -14.16 -7.48
N THR A 388 -25.39 -13.24 -6.50
CA THR A 388 -25.59 -11.80 -6.77
C THR A 388 -24.46 -11.22 -7.62
N PHE A 389 -23.21 -11.56 -7.29
CA PHE A 389 -22.06 -11.14 -8.09
C PHE A 389 -22.08 -11.74 -9.50
N ALA A 390 -22.46 -13.01 -9.67
CA ALA A 390 -22.60 -13.64 -10.99
C ALA A 390 -23.60 -12.89 -11.88
N HIS A 391 -24.75 -12.51 -11.33
CA HIS A 391 -25.73 -11.72 -12.08
C HIS A 391 -25.20 -10.37 -12.52
N PHE A 392 -24.48 -9.66 -11.64
CA PHE A 392 -23.79 -8.42 -11.99
C PHE A 392 -22.76 -8.66 -13.11
N ALA A 393 -21.90 -9.66 -12.97
CA ALA A 393 -20.87 -9.98 -13.95
C ALA A 393 -21.45 -10.30 -15.34
N LEU A 394 -22.53 -11.11 -15.40
CA LEU A 394 -23.23 -11.43 -16.66
C LEU A 394 -23.79 -10.18 -17.34
N GLN A 395 -24.38 -9.26 -16.58
CA GLN A 395 -24.87 -7.99 -17.10
C GLN A 395 -23.72 -7.14 -17.66
N THR A 396 -22.62 -7.02 -16.93
CA THR A 396 -21.42 -6.30 -17.35
C THR A 396 -20.82 -6.88 -18.62
N PHE A 397 -20.65 -8.21 -18.70
CA PHE A 397 -20.09 -8.86 -19.90
C PHE A 397 -20.99 -8.68 -21.12
N SER A 398 -22.30 -8.75 -20.94
CA SER A 398 -23.27 -8.53 -22.03
C SER A 398 -23.24 -7.08 -22.52
N HIS A 399 -23.12 -6.11 -21.61
CA HIS A 399 -23.02 -4.69 -21.96
C HIS A 399 -21.71 -4.36 -22.66
N ALA A 400 -20.59 -4.88 -22.15
CA ALA A 400 -19.26 -4.62 -22.69
C ALA A 400 -19.09 -5.20 -24.10
N GLN A 401 -19.83 -6.25 -24.50
CA GLN A 401 -19.84 -6.73 -25.88
C GLN A 401 -20.47 -5.73 -26.86
N ALA A 402 -21.40 -4.90 -26.39
CA ALA A 402 -21.95 -3.83 -27.21
C ALA A 402 -20.98 -2.65 -27.40
N LEU A 403 -19.93 -2.57 -26.56
CA LEU A 403 -18.92 -1.52 -26.58
C LEU A 403 -17.63 -2.03 -27.22
N CYS A 404 -17.05 -1.25 -28.14
CA CYS A 404 -15.83 -1.63 -28.85
C CYS A 404 -14.54 -1.35 -28.05
N THR A 405 -14.64 -0.78 -26.84
CA THR A 405 -13.49 -0.41 -26.00
C THR A 405 -13.57 -1.14 -24.66
N PRO A 406 -12.45 -1.66 -24.11
CA PRO A 406 -12.45 -2.31 -22.81
C PRO A 406 -12.85 -1.34 -21.72
N ASP A 407 -13.75 -1.76 -20.83
CA ASP A 407 -14.21 -0.98 -19.67
C ASP A 407 -13.52 -1.51 -18.40
N GLU A 408 -13.06 -0.63 -17.52
CA GLU A 408 -12.46 -1.01 -16.25
C GLU A 408 -13.42 -1.90 -15.42
N THR A 409 -14.72 -1.61 -15.49
CA THR A 409 -15.75 -2.42 -14.81
C THR A 409 -15.72 -3.88 -15.29
N GLU A 410 -15.58 -4.09 -16.60
CA GLU A 410 -15.49 -5.42 -17.20
C GLU A 410 -14.21 -6.13 -16.75
N ILE A 411 -13.06 -5.46 -16.81
CA ILE A 411 -11.77 -6.05 -16.46
C ILE A 411 -11.73 -6.48 -14.99
N PHE A 412 -12.19 -5.64 -14.06
CA PHE A 412 -12.21 -6.03 -12.65
C PHE A 412 -13.30 -7.07 -12.33
N ALA A 413 -14.44 -7.06 -13.04
CA ALA A 413 -15.41 -8.15 -12.92
C ALA A 413 -14.83 -9.49 -13.39
N LEU A 414 -14.07 -9.49 -14.50
CA LEU A 414 -13.33 -10.66 -14.97
C LEU A 414 -12.29 -11.11 -13.93
N CYS A 415 -11.48 -10.21 -13.40
CA CYS A 415 -10.45 -10.53 -12.40
C CYS A 415 -11.05 -11.20 -11.15
N CYS A 416 -12.10 -10.60 -10.58
CA CYS A 416 -12.80 -11.14 -9.42
C CYS A 416 -13.41 -12.52 -9.73
N ALA A 417 -14.07 -12.69 -10.89
CA ALA A 417 -14.62 -13.97 -11.31
C ALA A 417 -13.53 -15.05 -11.48
N ILE A 418 -12.41 -14.71 -12.12
CA ILE A 418 -11.26 -15.60 -12.32
C ILE A 418 -10.69 -16.04 -10.96
N ASN A 419 -10.52 -15.13 -10.00
CA ASN A 419 -10.00 -15.45 -8.67
C ASN A 419 -10.87 -16.53 -7.99
N VAL A 420 -12.18 -16.36 -8.02
CA VAL A 420 -13.12 -17.29 -7.38
C VAL A 420 -13.22 -18.61 -8.15
N ILE A 421 -13.31 -18.60 -9.48
CA ILE A 421 -13.42 -19.83 -10.29
C ILE A 421 -12.12 -20.64 -10.26
N LYS A 422 -10.94 -19.98 -10.20
CA LYS A 422 -9.67 -20.67 -9.96
C LYS A 422 -9.71 -21.49 -8.68
N TYR A 423 -10.36 -20.97 -7.64
CA TYR A 423 -10.56 -21.68 -6.38
C TYR A 423 -11.61 -22.79 -6.51
N GLU A 424 -12.78 -22.51 -7.10
CA GLU A 424 -13.84 -23.52 -7.34
C GLU A 424 -13.37 -24.68 -8.23
N SER A 425 -12.39 -24.46 -9.10
CA SER A 425 -11.78 -25.51 -9.94
C SER A 425 -10.92 -26.53 -9.18
N LYS A 426 -10.63 -26.29 -7.90
CA LYS A 426 -9.81 -27.18 -7.09
C LYS A 426 -10.70 -28.10 -6.27
N GLU A 427 -10.83 -29.35 -6.73
CA GLU A 427 -11.72 -30.37 -6.14
C GLU A 427 -11.51 -30.63 -4.63
N MET A 428 -10.31 -30.38 -4.10
CA MET A 428 -10.01 -30.57 -2.67
C MET A 428 -10.40 -29.36 -1.79
N GLU A 429 -10.59 -28.17 -2.38
CA GLU A 429 -10.76 -26.93 -1.64
C GLU A 429 -12.23 -26.43 -1.63
N CYS A 430 -13.06 -26.87 -2.59
CA CYS A 430 -14.44 -26.42 -2.72
C CYS A 430 -15.38 -27.54 -3.20
N SER A 431 -16.40 -27.88 -2.41
CA SER A 431 -17.43 -28.87 -2.80
C SER A 431 -18.57 -28.28 -3.64
N LYS A 432 -18.70 -26.95 -3.71
CA LYS A 432 -19.79 -26.27 -4.42
C LYS A 432 -19.25 -25.14 -5.30
N ALA A 433 -19.19 -25.39 -6.60
CA ALA A 433 -18.83 -24.39 -7.60
C ALA A 433 -20.01 -23.45 -7.89
N GLU A 434 -20.41 -22.66 -6.89
CA GLU A 434 -21.62 -21.82 -6.94
C GLU A 434 -21.51 -20.72 -7.99
N LEU A 435 -20.39 -19.99 -8.04
CA LEU A 435 -20.21 -18.91 -8.99
C LEU A 435 -20.16 -19.44 -10.42
N ALA A 436 -19.34 -20.48 -10.65
CA ALA A 436 -19.23 -21.11 -11.97
C ALA A 436 -20.60 -21.63 -12.44
N SER A 437 -21.35 -22.31 -11.57
CA SER A 437 -22.69 -22.84 -11.89
C SER A 437 -23.67 -21.74 -12.28
N THR A 438 -23.69 -20.62 -11.55
CA THR A 438 -24.58 -19.49 -11.88
C THR A 438 -24.18 -18.79 -13.17
N LEU A 439 -22.87 -18.62 -13.45
CA LEU A 439 -22.39 -17.99 -14.69
C LEU A 439 -22.77 -18.81 -15.93
N VAL A 440 -22.62 -20.14 -15.87
CA VAL A 440 -22.88 -21.03 -17.00
C VAL A 440 -24.30 -21.61 -17.03
N ALA A 441 -25.21 -21.08 -16.19
CA ALA A 441 -26.60 -21.51 -16.16
C ALA A 441 -27.31 -21.35 -17.52
N SER A 442 -26.85 -20.40 -18.34
CA SER A 442 -27.24 -20.29 -19.76
C SER A 442 -26.12 -20.78 -20.67
N ARG A 443 -26.46 -21.63 -21.63
CA ARG A 443 -25.52 -22.08 -22.68
C ARG A 443 -25.01 -20.91 -23.53
N ASP A 444 -25.83 -19.87 -23.69
CA ASP A 444 -25.48 -18.69 -24.48
C ASP A 444 -24.33 -17.92 -23.84
N THR A 445 -24.19 -17.95 -22.51
CA THR A 445 -23.10 -17.26 -21.81
C THR A 445 -21.73 -17.74 -22.31
N LEU A 446 -21.51 -19.06 -22.39
CA LEU A 446 -20.21 -19.61 -22.81
C LEU A 446 -19.89 -19.22 -24.25
N VAL A 447 -20.89 -19.19 -25.13
CA VAL A 447 -20.73 -18.74 -26.52
C VAL A 447 -20.41 -17.25 -26.57
N SER A 448 -21.10 -16.43 -25.78
CA SER A 448 -20.82 -14.99 -25.68
C SER A 448 -19.41 -14.72 -25.17
N LEU A 449 -18.94 -15.41 -24.13
CA LEU A 449 -17.58 -15.27 -23.62
C LEU A 449 -16.52 -15.68 -24.66
N ALA A 450 -16.73 -16.81 -25.36
CA ALA A 450 -15.84 -17.26 -26.42
C ALA A 450 -15.84 -16.29 -27.62
N THR A 451 -16.99 -15.68 -27.93
CA THR A 451 -17.11 -14.65 -28.98
C THR A 451 -16.31 -13.42 -28.61
N ALA A 452 -16.50 -12.88 -27.39
CA ALA A 452 -15.76 -11.70 -26.93
C ALA A 452 -14.24 -11.93 -26.90
N MET A 453 -13.80 -13.12 -26.48
CA MET A 453 -12.38 -13.53 -26.56
C MET A 453 -11.87 -13.44 -28.00
N MET A 454 -12.54 -14.11 -28.95
CA MET A 454 -12.07 -14.21 -30.33
C MET A 454 -12.17 -12.88 -31.10
N GLU A 455 -13.21 -12.09 -30.85
CA GLU A 455 -13.36 -10.75 -31.45
C GLU A 455 -12.25 -9.82 -30.97
N SER A 456 -12.00 -9.78 -29.66
CA SER A 456 -10.93 -8.95 -29.08
C SER A 456 -9.55 -9.38 -29.57
N HIS A 457 -9.30 -10.70 -29.66
CA HIS A 457 -8.04 -11.25 -30.19
C HIS A 457 -7.74 -10.80 -31.63
N ARG A 458 -8.77 -10.65 -32.47
CA ARG A 458 -8.61 -10.28 -33.89
C ARG A 458 -8.32 -8.79 -34.10
N CYS A 459 -8.57 -7.94 -33.11
CA CYS A 459 -8.48 -6.49 -33.25
C CYS A 459 -7.03 -5.94 -33.24
N ASN A 460 -6.01 -6.78 -32.98
CA ASN A 460 -4.57 -6.42 -32.95
C ASN A 460 -4.22 -5.17 -32.12
N ASN A 461 -5.11 -4.72 -31.22
CA ASN A 461 -4.89 -3.64 -30.26
C ASN A 461 -4.46 -4.26 -28.92
N THR A 462 -3.41 -3.73 -28.29
CA THR A 462 -2.92 -4.16 -26.98
C THR A 462 -4.03 -4.29 -25.93
N GLU A 463 -4.93 -3.30 -25.82
CA GLU A 463 -6.01 -3.34 -24.83
C GLU A 463 -7.01 -4.47 -25.13
N GLN A 464 -7.27 -4.75 -26.41
CA GLN A 464 -8.14 -5.84 -26.84
C GLN A 464 -7.47 -7.21 -26.66
N LEU A 465 -6.15 -7.30 -26.87
CA LEU A 465 -5.39 -8.53 -26.58
C LEU A 465 -5.38 -8.83 -25.08
N VAL A 466 -5.25 -7.81 -24.23
CA VAL A 466 -5.39 -7.93 -22.77
C VAL A 466 -6.79 -8.40 -22.39
N ARG A 467 -7.84 -7.79 -22.96
CA ARG A 467 -9.24 -8.22 -22.78
C ARG A 467 -9.45 -9.68 -23.19
N SER A 468 -8.93 -10.07 -24.35
CA SER A 468 -8.95 -11.46 -24.83
C SER A 468 -8.27 -12.41 -23.84
N GLY A 469 -7.11 -12.02 -23.30
CA GLY A 469 -6.39 -12.78 -22.28
C GLY A 469 -7.23 -13.07 -21.03
N TYR A 470 -7.94 -12.07 -20.51
CA TYR A 470 -8.83 -12.28 -19.36
C TYR A 470 -10.01 -13.20 -19.68
N TYR A 471 -10.65 -13.07 -20.84
CA TYR A 471 -11.70 -14.01 -21.25
C TYR A 471 -11.17 -15.44 -21.44
N ALA A 472 -9.97 -15.59 -22.02
CA ALA A 472 -9.33 -16.88 -22.17
C ALA A 472 -9.01 -17.52 -20.81
N LEU A 473 -8.50 -16.75 -19.84
CA LEU A 473 -8.28 -17.20 -18.47
C LEU A 473 -9.58 -17.65 -17.79
N LEU A 474 -10.66 -16.90 -17.95
CA LEU A 474 -11.97 -17.26 -17.41
C LEU A 474 -12.50 -18.58 -18.03
N LEU A 475 -12.48 -18.70 -19.36
CA LEU A 475 -12.90 -19.92 -20.06
C LEU A 475 -12.03 -21.13 -19.69
N GLY A 476 -10.71 -20.92 -19.61
CA GLY A 476 -9.75 -21.91 -19.16
C GLY A 476 -10.05 -22.40 -17.74
N ALA A 477 -10.26 -21.49 -16.80
CA ALA A 477 -10.61 -21.83 -15.42
C ALA A 477 -11.97 -22.53 -15.31
N LEU A 478 -12.99 -22.07 -16.05
CA LEU A 478 -14.29 -22.75 -16.12
C LEU A 478 -14.17 -24.17 -16.64
N SER A 479 -13.29 -24.45 -17.62
CA SER A 479 -13.10 -25.80 -18.16
C SER A 479 -12.59 -26.81 -17.13
N LEU A 480 -12.01 -26.34 -16.02
CA LEU A 480 -11.51 -27.14 -14.91
C LEU A 480 -12.54 -27.44 -13.83
N VAL A 481 -13.70 -26.77 -13.85
CA VAL A 481 -14.72 -26.95 -12.82
C VAL A 481 -15.50 -28.24 -13.05
N SER A 482 -15.58 -29.06 -12.01
CA SER A 482 -16.41 -30.27 -11.98
C SER A 482 -17.88 -29.88 -11.79
N ALA A 483 -18.74 -30.22 -12.76
CA ALA A 483 -20.17 -29.93 -12.65
C ALA A 483 -20.85 -31.08 -11.87
N THR A 484 -21.29 -30.76 -10.65
CA THR A 484 -22.16 -31.55 -9.73
C THR A 484 -21.55 -32.75 -8.99
N GLU A 485 -22.12 -33.03 -7.81
CA GLU A 485 -21.79 -34.13 -6.89
C GLU A 485 -22.18 -35.53 -7.43
N GLU A 486 -22.92 -35.61 -8.54
CA GLU A 486 -23.43 -36.85 -9.12
C GLU A 486 -22.96 -37.05 -10.58
N GLY A 487 -21.66 -37.35 -10.72
CA GLY A 487 -21.13 -38.05 -11.90
C GLY A 487 -20.54 -37.20 -13.02
N SER A 488 -19.21 -37.08 -13.00
CA SER A 488 -18.28 -37.00 -14.15
C SER A 488 -18.41 -35.89 -15.20
N SER A 489 -19.46 -35.08 -15.23
CA SER A 489 -19.55 -34.00 -16.22
C SER A 489 -18.78 -32.78 -15.73
N THR A 490 -17.57 -32.57 -16.23
CA THR A 490 -16.88 -31.29 -16.05
C THR A 490 -17.47 -30.24 -17.00
N LEU A 491 -17.33 -28.94 -16.67
CA LEU A 491 -17.68 -27.85 -17.58
C LEU A 491 -16.77 -27.78 -18.82
N ARG A 492 -15.75 -28.65 -18.90
CA ARG A 492 -14.86 -28.86 -20.03
C ARG A 492 -15.59 -28.98 -21.36
N VAL A 493 -16.52 -29.93 -21.50
CA VAL A 493 -17.19 -30.20 -22.78
C VAL A 493 -18.07 -29.03 -23.23
N PRO A 494 -18.90 -28.41 -22.36
CA PRO A 494 -19.60 -27.17 -22.68
C PRO A 494 -18.69 -26.04 -23.16
N VAL A 495 -17.58 -25.79 -22.47
CA VAL A 495 -16.60 -24.75 -22.84
C VAL A 495 -15.98 -25.05 -24.21
N MET A 496 -15.49 -26.28 -24.42
CA MET A 496 -14.93 -26.73 -25.70
C MET A 496 -15.92 -26.53 -26.84
N THR A 497 -17.19 -26.88 -26.61
CA THR A 497 -18.25 -26.78 -27.62
C THR A 497 -18.52 -25.32 -28.00
N ALA A 498 -18.54 -24.40 -27.03
CA ALA A 498 -18.73 -22.98 -27.28
C ALA A 498 -17.56 -22.40 -28.11
N VAL A 499 -16.32 -22.70 -27.71
CA VAL A 499 -15.11 -22.25 -28.44
C VAL A 499 -15.10 -22.81 -29.87
N ALA A 500 -15.40 -24.10 -30.05
CA ALA A 500 -15.51 -24.72 -31.38
C ALA A 500 -16.56 -24.03 -32.26
N GLY A 501 -17.71 -23.69 -31.69
CA GLY A 501 -18.81 -23.01 -32.40
C GLY A 501 -18.39 -21.65 -32.95
N VAL A 502 -17.66 -20.86 -32.16
CA VAL A 502 -17.16 -19.53 -32.57
C VAL A 502 -16.02 -19.63 -33.60
N LEU A 503 -15.22 -20.69 -33.53
CA LEU A 503 -14.15 -20.96 -34.50
C LEU A 503 -14.68 -21.50 -35.84
N GLY A 504 -15.88 -22.05 -35.87
CA GLY A 504 -16.48 -22.66 -37.06
C GLY A 504 -16.42 -21.76 -38.28
N GLY A 505 -15.82 -22.26 -39.37
CA GLY A 505 -15.69 -21.52 -40.64
C GLY A 505 -14.50 -20.57 -40.74
N THR A 506 -13.61 -20.51 -39.73
CA THR A 506 -12.38 -19.71 -39.76
C THR A 506 -11.17 -20.57 -40.13
N SER A 507 -10.10 -19.96 -40.67
CA SER A 507 -8.85 -20.69 -40.99
C SER A 507 -8.22 -21.36 -39.77
N ILE A 508 -8.22 -20.66 -38.64
CA ILE A 508 -7.81 -21.20 -37.33
C ILE A 508 -8.73 -22.35 -36.93
N GLY A 509 -10.05 -22.19 -37.04
CA GLY A 509 -11.01 -23.24 -36.72
C GLY A 509 -10.84 -24.53 -37.53
N LEU A 510 -10.30 -24.45 -38.76
CA LEU A 510 -9.97 -25.62 -39.57
C LEU A 510 -8.74 -26.37 -39.05
N THR A 511 -7.75 -25.68 -38.48
CA THR A 511 -6.52 -26.31 -37.95
C THR A 511 -6.72 -26.89 -36.56
N ILE A 512 -7.55 -26.26 -35.71
CA ILE A 512 -7.79 -26.72 -34.33
C ILE A 512 -9.17 -27.35 -34.10
N ALA A 513 -9.88 -27.73 -35.18
CA ALA A 513 -11.21 -28.33 -35.12
C ALA A 513 -11.31 -29.51 -34.12
N HIS A 514 -10.23 -30.27 -34.00
CA HIS A 514 -10.14 -31.44 -33.12
C HIS A 514 -9.74 -31.11 -31.68
N GLN A 515 -9.17 -29.93 -31.41
CA GLN A 515 -8.79 -29.46 -30.06
C GLN A 515 -9.03 -27.93 -29.90
N PRO A 516 -10.29 -27.48 -29.75
CA PRO A 516 -10.63 -26.06 -29.64
C PRO A 516 -9.92 -25.34 -28.49
N MET A 517 -9.62 -26.03 -27.38
CA MET A 517 -8.95 -25.42 -26.22
C MET A 517 -7.49 -25.03 -26.48
N ARG A 518 -6.88 -25.47 -27.58
CA ARG A 518 -5.54 -25.01 -27.98
C ARG A 518 -5.49 -23.49 -28.18
N ILE A 519 -6.52 -22.87 -28.76
CA ILE A 519 -6.53 -21.40 -28.93
C ILE A 519 -6.62 -20.68 -27.58
N VAL A 520 -7.40 -21.22 -26.64
CA VAL A 520 -7.54 -20.64 -25.30
C VAL A 520 -6.18 -20.65 -24.60
N VAL A 521 -5.46 -21.78 -24.66
CA VAL A 521 -4.11 -21.88 -24.08
C VAL A 521 -3.12 -20.95 -24.76
N ALA A 522 -3.13 -20.87 -26.10
CA ALA A 522 -2.24 -19.97 -26.85
C ALA A 522 -2.46 -18.50 -26.43
N ILE A 523 -3.72 -18.05 -26.38
CA ILE A 523 -4.06 -16.68 -25.93
C ILE A 523 -3.62 -16.44 -24.49
N ILE A 524 -3.78 -17.42 -23.58
CA ILE A 524 -3.29 -17.29 -22.19
C ILE A 524 -1.76 -17.16 -22.16
N GLN A 525 -1.04 -17.96 -22.95
CA GLN A 525 0.42 -17.91 -22.99
C GLN A 525 0.92 -16.56 -23.52
N GLU A 526 0.34 -16.05 -24.60
CA GLU A 526 0.62 -14.70 -25.12
C GLU A 526 0.33 -13.63 -24.07
N PHE A 527 -0.80 -13.72 -23.37
CA PHE A 527 -1.16 -12.81 -22.29
C PHE A 527 -0.13 -12.82 -21.14
N LEU A 528 0.32 -14.00 -20.70
CA LEU A 528 1.30 -14.12 -19.62
C LEU A 528 2.69 -13.58 -20.03
N LEU A 529 3.11 -13.80 -21.27
CA LEU A 529 4.34 -13.22 -21.81
C LEU A 529 4.25 -11.69 -21.83
N PHE A 530 3.13 -11.15 -22.33
CA PHE A 530 2.90 -9.71 -22.34
C PHE A 530 2.96 -9.12 -20.92
N GLN A 531 2.23 -9.69 -19.96
CA GLN A 531 2.23 -9.22 -18.57
C GLN A 531 3.60 -9.35 -17.90
N SER A 532 4.34 -10.43 -18.20
CA SER A 532 5.71 -10.60 -17.71
C SER A 532 6.65 -9.52 -18.26
N SER A 533 6.55 -9.20 -19.56
CA SER A 533 7.33 -8.13 -20.19
C SER A 533 7.00 -6.74 -19.65
N ALA A 534 5.73 -6.49 -19.31
CA ALA A 534 5.27 -5.27 -18.66
C ALA A 534 5.72 -5.17 -17.18
N GLY A 535 6.25 -6.26 -16.61
CA GLY A 535 6.69 -6.31 -15.22
C GLY A 535 5.55 -6.32 -14.22
N THR A 536 4.34 -6.69 -14.63
CA THR A 536 3.14 -6.71 -13.80
C THR A 536 2.93 -8.04 -13.06
N LEU A 537 3.67 -9.09 -13.41
CA LEU A 537 3.63 -10.38 -12.73
C LEU A 537 4.78 -10.51 -11.74
N THR A 538 4.42 -10.82 -10.49
CA THR A 538 5.39 -11.32 -9.52
C THR A 538 5.83 -12.74 -9.90
N LYS A 539 6.96 -13.20 -9.34
CA LYS A 539 7.47 -14.56 -9.58
C LYS A 539 6.46 -15.61 -9.08
N GLU A 540 5.78 -15.30 -7.98
CA GLU A 540 4.79 -16.14 -7.32
C GLU A 540 3.52 -16.22 -8.18
N THR A 541 2.98 -15.08 -8.63
CA THR A 541 1.82 -15.03 -9.52
C THR A 541 2.08 -15.75 -10.85
N LEU A 542 3.28 -15.60 -11.42
CA LEU A 542 3.66 -16.30 -12.65
C LEU A 542 3.67 -17.83 -12.46
N LYS A 543 4.18 -18.32 -11.32
CA LYS A 543 4.15 -19.76 -11.01
C LYS A 543 2.72 -20.29 -10.85
N GLU A 544 1.85 -19.53 -10.20
CA GLU A 544 0.44 -19.89 -10.07
C GLU A 544 -0.28 -19.94 -11.42
N MET A 545 -0.02 -18.94 -12.28
CA MET A 545 -0.58 -18.91 -13.63
C MET A 545 -0.06 -20.07 -14.49
N LYS A 546 1.24 -20.39 -14.39
CA LYS A 546 1.80 -21.59 -15.04
C LYS A 546 1.12 -22.86 -14.54
N ALA A 547 0.97 -23.03 -13.23
CA ALA A 547 0.27 -24.18 -12.67
C ALA A 547 -1.21 -24.26 -13.12
N LEU A 548 -1.87 -23.13 -13.32
CA LEU A 548 -3.21 -23.08 -13.92
C LEU A 548 -3.18 -23.56 -15.38
N VAL A 549 -2.25 -23.06 -16.20
CA VAL A 549 -2.08 -23.50 -17.60
C VAL A 549 -1.79 -25.00 -17.69
N ASP A 550 -0.88 -25.52 -16.87
CA ASP A 550 -0.57 -26.95 -16.83
C ASP A 550 -1.80 -27.80 -16.48
N ARG A 551 -2.65 -27.34 -15.55
CA ARG A 551 -3.92 -27.99 -15.25
C ARG A 551 -4.89 -27.96 -16.44
N ILE A 552 -4.99 -26.82 -17.15
CA ILE A 552 -5.83 -26.69 -18.35
C ILE A 552 -5.36 -27.67 -19.43
N LEU A 553 -4.06 -27.75 -19.69
CA LEU A 553 -3.46 -28.66 -20.66
C LEU A 553 -3.79 -30.13 -20.32
N ASN A 554 -3.53 -30.53 -19.07
CA ASN A 554 -3.77 -31.90 -18.61
C ASN A 554 -5.25 -32.29 -18.64
N SER A 555 -6.14 -31.43 -18.13
CA SER A 555 -7.59 -31.70 -18.10
C SER A 555 -8.19 -31.75 -19.52
N ASN A 556 -7.65 -30.95 -20.44
CA ASN A 556 -8.12 -30.90 -21.81
C ASN A 556 -7.44 -31.89 -22.77
N GLN A 557 -6.47 -32.69 -22.30
CA GLN A 557 -5.71 -33.64 -23.11
C GLN A 557 -5.04 -32.98 -24.31
N ILE A 558 -4.43 -31.82 -24.07
CA ILE A 558 -3.69 -31.09 -25.10
C ILE A 558 -2.27 -31.63 -25.10
N ASP A 559 -1.91 -32.37 -26.13
CA ASP A 559 -0.55 -32.84 -26.33
C ASP A 559 0.34 -31.66 -26.69
N ILE A 560 1.36 -31.43 -25.85
CA ILE A 560 2.51 -30.59 -26.19
C ILE A 560 3.49 -31.51 -26.89
N ALA A 561 3.89 -31.18 -28.12
CA ALA A 561 4.90 -31.97 -28.81
C ALA A 561 6.16 -32.02 -27.93
N PRO A 562 6.67 -33.22 -27.56
CA PRO A 562 7.92 -33.29 -26.83
C PRO A 562 9.02 -32.70 -27.70
N GLU A 563 9.87 -31.84 -27.13
CA GLU A 563 11.07 -31.36 -27.80
C GLU A 563 11.88 -32.55 -28.30
N GLY A 564 11.92 -32.72 -29.62
CA GLY A 564 12.72 -33.73 -30.28
C GLY A 564 11.97 -35.00 -30.67
N ASP A 565 11.19 -34.90 -31.75
CA ASP A 565 10.97 -36.04 -32.64
C ASP A 565 11.41 -35.69 -34.07
N ARG A 566 12.70 -35.32 -34.20
CA ARG A 566 13.44 -35.42 -35.46
C ARG A 566 13.93 -36.85 -35.64
N SER A 567 13.01 -37.78 -35.77
CA SER A 567 13.34 -39.16 -36.18
C SER A 567 12.22 -39.79 -37.01
N SER A 568 11.99 -39.23 -38.20
CA SER A 568 11.70 -40.07 -39.37
C SER A 568 12.32 -39.48 -40.63
N SER A 569 13.28 -40.24 -41.17
CA SER A 569 13.90 -40.21 -42.51
C SER A 569 14.10 -38.87 -43.22
N VAL A 570 15.34 -38.45 -43.37
CA VAL A 570 16.16 -38.58 -44.60
C VAL A 570 17.55 -38.02 -44.28
N ALA A 571 18.58 -38.68 -44.80
CA ALA A 571 19.98 -38.35 -44.64
C ALA A 571 20.32 -36.92 -45.10
N GLU A 572 21.14 -36.19 -44.31
CA GLU A 572 22.49 -35.76 -44.68
C GLU A 572 23.02 -34.61 -43.79
N THR A 573 24.27 -34.77 -43.36
CA THR A 573 25.28 -33.76 -42.96
C THR A 573 25.12 -32.93 -41.68
N THR A 574 25.93 -33.34 -40.72
CA THR A 574 26.55 -32.65 -39.59
C THR A 574 27.03 -31.21 -39.87
N THR A 575 26.69 -30.27 -38.99
CA THR A 575 27.62 -29.29 -38.39
C THR A 575 27.01 -28.68 -37.12
N ALA A 576 27.86 -28.43 -36.13
CA ALA A 576 27.53 -28.30 -34.72
C ALA A 576 26.78 -27.01 -34.32
N ALA A 577 25.81 -27.16 -33.41
CA ALA A 577 25.15 -26.06 -32.69
C ALA A 577 25.80 -25.84 -31.32
N SER A 578 25.96 -24.57 -30.94
CA SER A 578 26.31 -24.11 -29.58
C SER A 578 25.04 -23.95 -28.73
N PRO A 579 25.09 -24.18 -27.41
CA PRO A 579 23.94 -24.04 -26.53
C PRO A 579 23.88 -22.62 -25.97
N ASP A 580 22.83 -21.85 -26.29
CA ASP A 580 22.41 -20.66 -25.53
C ASP A 580 21.12 -20.07 -26.16
N GLU A 581 20.03 -20.84 -26.24
CA GLU A 581 18.67 -20.31 -26.53
C GLU A 581 17.61 -21.22 -25.87
N ASP A 582 17.40 -21.09 -24.56
CA ASP A 582 16.41 -21.89 -23.80
C ASP A 582 15.20 -21.08 -23.29
N ASP A 583 15.00 -19.83 -23.71
CA ASP A 583 13.86 -19.01 -23.21
C ASP A 583 12.90 -18.45 -24.30
N ASP A 584 13.15 -18.66 -25.60
CA ASP A 584 12.35 -18.04 -26.68
C ASP A 584 11.53 -19.02 -27.56
N LEU A 585 11.49 -20.33 -27.25
CA LEU A 585 10.96 -21.37 -28.18
C LEU A 585 9.61 -22.00 -27.82
N LEU A 586 8.70 -21.28 -27.14
CA LEU A 586 7.32 -21.76 -26.93
C LEU A 586 6.31 -21.33 -28.01
N LEU A 587 6.68 -20.40 -28.90
CA LEU A 587 5.72 -19.78 -29.84
C LEU A 587 5.51 -20.58 -31.15
N GLY A 588 6.37 -21.57 -31.44
CA GLY A 588 6.37 -22.26 -32.74
C GLY A 588 5.64 -23.61 -32.79
N GLN A 589 5.13 -24.13 -31.67
CA GLN A 589 4.72 -25.55 -31.58
C GLN A 589 3.21 -25.79 -31.54
N LEU A 590 2.38 -24.74 -31.59
CA LEU A 590 0.91 -24.86 -31.49
C LEU A 590 0.11 -24.17 -32.62
N LEU A 591 0.78 -23.61 -33.63
CA LEU A 591 0.14 -23.10 -34.85
C LEU A 591 0.24 -24.08 -36.01
#